data_AF-C5ZZJ6-F1
#
_entry.id   AF-C5ZZJ6-F1
#
_cell.length_a   1.000
_cell.length_b   1.000
_cell.length_c   1.000
_cell.angle_alpha   90.00
_cell.angle_beta   90.00
_cell.angle_gamma   90.00
#
_symmetry.space_group_name_H-M   'P 1'
#
loop_
_entity.id
_entity.type
_entity.pdbx_description
1 polymer ?
#
loop_
_entity_poly.entity_id
_entity_poly.type
_entity_poly.pdbx_seq_one_letter_code
_entity_poly.pdbx_strand_id
1 'polypeptide(L)'
;MVLLVVRTTNLLSLFVEWVKLFTDKVTRGGKMKKWMLAICLMFINENCLATDCFDLAGRDYKIDPDLLRAISWKESRYRVNAIGINPVTGYGSGLMQVDSQHFNELARYGIKPEHLTTDPCMNIYTGAYYLAIAFKKWGVSWEAVGAYNAGFRKTERQNQRRLAYASDVYRIYTGIKSSKGIRLPATKKSLPEINSVQNN
;
A
#
# COMPACT_ATOMS: atom_id res chain seq x y z
N MET A 1 9.09 12.44 13.03
CA MET A 1 8.10 11.80 13.93
C MET A 1 8.27 12.15 15.41
N VAL A 2 9.47 12.49 15.91
CA VAL A 2 9.66 12.88 17.33
C VAL A 2 9.21 14.32 17.62
N LEU A 3 9.28 15.24 16.66
CA LEU A 3 8.91 16.66 16.88
C LEU A 3 7.40 16.93 17.03
N LEU A 4 6.51 16.03 16.59
CA LEU A 4 5.06 16.25 16.65
C LEU A 4 4.44 15.77 17.97
N VAL A 5 5.04 14.78 18.63
CA VAL A 5 4.60 14.28 19.95
C VAL A 5 4.97 15.25 21.07
N VAL A 6 6.04 16.04 20.91
CA VAL A 6 6.47 17.03 21.92
C VAL A 6 5.57 18.28 21.94
N ARG A 7 4.83 18.56 20.86
CA ARG A 7 3.94 19.73 20.81
C ARG A 7 2.62 19.52 21.56
N THR A 8 2.16 18.27 21.73
CA THR A 8 0.90 17.96 22.41
C THR A 8 1.05 17.90 23.93
N THR A 9 2.22 17.56 24.47
CA THR A 9 2.45 17.54 25.93
C THR A 9 2.55 18.94 26.52
N ASN A 10 3.06 19.92 25.76
CA ASN A 10 3.18 21.31 26.21
C ASN A 10 1.83 22.07 26.19
N LEU A 11 0.87 21.63 25.39
CA LEU A 11 -0.49 22.18 25.39
C LEU A 11 -1.32 21.65 26.57
N LEU A 12 -1.10 20.40 26.98
CA LEU A 12 -1.74 19.81 28.15
C LEU A 12 -1.24 20.44 29.46
N SER A 13 0.05 20.75 29.60
CA SER A 13 0.58 21.45 30.77
C SER A 13 0.04 22.88 30.87
N LEU A 14 0.02 23.62 29.75
CA LEU A 14 -0.59 24.95 29.69
C LEU A 14 -2.10 24.91 29.99
N PHE A 15 -2.81 23.85 29.55
CA PHE A 15 -4.22 23.65 29.87
C PHE A 15 -4.45 23.42 31.37
N VAL A 16 -3.62 22.61 32.03
CA VAL A 16 -3.72 22.36 33.48
C VAL A 16 -3.41 23.62 34.29
N GLU A 17 -2.46 24.46 33.87
CA GLU A 17 -2.21 25.76 34.51
C GLU A 17 -3.34 26.76 34.27
N TRP A 18 -3.91 26.80 33.05
CA TRP A 18 -5.05 27.66 32.74
C TRP A 18 -6.28 27.28 33.58
N VAL A 19 -6.56 25.99 33.76
CA VAL A 19 -7.65 25.50 34.62
C VAL A 19 -7.50 25.96 36.08
N LYS A 20 -6.27 26.12 36.58
CA LYS A 20 -6.00 26.64 37.93
C LYS A 20 -6.22 28.15 38.06
N LEU A 21 -6.17 28.91 36.97
CA LEU A 21 -6.50 30.35 36.96
C LEU A 21 -8.00 30.64 37.01
N PHE A 22 -8.86 29.64 36.79
CA PHE A 22 -10.33 29.79 36.81
C PHE A 22 -11.01 29.39 38.12
N THR A 23 -10.26 29.05 39.17
CA THR A 23 -10.86 28.70 40.47
C THR A 23 -11.22 29.91 41.34
N ASP A 24 -10.82 31.12 40.97
CA ASP A 24 -11.16 32.32 41.74
C ASP A 24 -12.39 33.03 41.16
N LYS A 25 -13.53 32.74 41.80
CA LYS A 25 -14.77 33.55 41.85
C LYS A 25 -15.18 34.28 40.56
N VAL A 26 -15.93 33.64 39.66
CA VAL A 26 -16.95 34.37 38.88
C VAL A 26 -18.21 33.52 38.68
N THR A 27 -19.34 34.16 38.98
CA THR A 27 -20.73 33.73 38.96
C THR A 27 -21.27 33.37 37.56
N ARG A 28 -22.42 32.66 37.57
CA ARG A 28 -23.39 32.36 36.48
C ARG A 28 -23.17 31.08 35.64
N GLY A 29 -23.71 29.98 36.18
CA GLY A 29 -23.82 28.63 35.59
C GLY A 29 -24.59 28.45 34.27
N GLY A 30 -24.91 29.53 33.54
CA GLY A 30 -25.47 29.48 32.17
C GLY A 30 -24.47 29.84 31.08
N LYS A 31 -23.55 30.78 31.34
CA LYS A 31 -22.51 31.20 30.37
C LYS A 31 -21.36 30.21 30.32
N MET A 32 -20.95 29.66 31.48
CA MET A 32 -19.90 28.63 31.57
C MET A 32 -20.24 27.36 30.79
N LYS A 33 -21.50 26.88 30.82
CA LYS A 33 -21.91 25.71 30.05
C LYS A 33 -21.76 25.91 28.53
N LYS A 34 -22.04 27.12 28.02
CA LYS A 34 -21.86 27.46 26.59
C LYS A 34 -20.39 27.49 26.19
N TRP A 35 -19.52 28.05 27.03
CA TRP A 35 -18.07 28.07 26.77
C TRP A 35 -17.44 26.69 26.88
N MET A 36 -17.84 25.87 27.86
CA MET A 36 -17.39 24.48 27.92
C MET A 36 -17.87 23.65 26.73
N LEU A 37 -19.11 23.84 26.27
CA LEU A 37 -19.63 23.16 25.08
C LEU A 37 -18.85 23.58 23.82
N ALA A 38 -18.54 24.86 23.66
CA ALA A 38 -17.76 25.37 22.53
C ALA A 38 -16.32 24.83 22.53
N ILE A 39 -15.67 24.76 23.71
CA ILE A 39 -14.34 24.17 23.86
C ILE A 39 -14.37 22.67 23.57
N CYS A 40 -15.36 21.93 24.06
CA CYS A 40 -15.55 20.51 23.71
C CYS A 40 -15.73 20.27 22.21
N LEU A 41 -16.50 21.14 21.52
CA LEU A 41 -16.71 21.05 20.07
C LEU A 41 -15.43 21.34 19.26
N MET A 42 -14.52 22.18 19.76
CA MET A 42 -13.22 22.43 19.12
C MET A 42 -12.25 21.24 19.20
N PHE A 43 -12.46 20.32 20.14
CA PHE A 43 -11.64 19.12 20.30
C PHE A 43 -12.10 17.91 19.46
N ILE A 44 -13.25 18.00 18.76
CA ILE A 44 -13.75 16.93 17.86
C ILE A 44 -13.18 17.07 16.44
N ASN A 45 -11.97 17.60 16.31
CA ASN A 45 -11.22 17.56 15.05
C ASN A 45 -10.57 16.18 14.90
N GLU A 46 -11.40 15.16 14.69
CA GLU A 46 -10.94 13.85 14.23
C GLU A 46 -10.38 14.03 12.82
N ASN A 47 -9.07 13.87 12.67
CA ASN A 47 -8.42 13.88 11.35
C ASN A 47 -8.79 12.57 10.65
N CYS A 48 -9.79 12.61 9.77
CA CYS A 48 -10.10 11.47 8.91
C CYS A 48 -9.02 11.34 7.84
N LEU A 49 -8.06 10.44 8.05
CA LEU A 49 -7.13 10.04 6.99
C LEU A 49 -7.89 9.14 6.02
N ALA A 50 -8.12 9.63 4.80
CA ALA A 50 -8.64 8.82 3.71
C ALA A 50 -7.60 7.74 3.38
N THR A 51 -7.93 6.47 3.64
CA THR A 51 -7.10 5.32 3.26
C THR A 51 -7.54 4.84 1.89
N ASP A 52 -6.58 4.65 0.98
CA ASP A 52 -6.89 4.12 -0.35
C ASP A 52 -6.89 2.58 -0.36
N CYS A 53 -7.32 1.99 -1.47
CA CYS A 53 -7.39 0.54 -1.58
C CYS A 53 -6.03 -0.15 -1.62
N PHE A 54 -4.93 0.56 -1.91
CA PHE A 54 -3.58 0.02 -1.76
C PHE A 54 -3.19 -0.10 -0.29
N ASP A 55 -3.53 0.89 0.55
CA ASP A 55 -3.29 0.84 1.98
C ASP A 55 -4.13 -0.26 2.66
N LEU A 56 -5.40 -0.38 2.28
CA LEU A 56 -6.29 -1.43 2.77
C LEU A 56 -5.79 -2.83 2.40
N ALA A 57 -5.50 -3.07 1.11
CA ALA A 57 -4.98 -4.36 0.66
C ALA A 57 -3.60 -4.66 1.27
N GLY A 58 -2.73 -3.65 1.36
CA GLY A 58 -1.41 -3.80 1.98
C GLY A 58 -1.50 -4.19 3.45
N ARG A 59 -2.42 -3.58 4.21
CA ARG A 59 -2.71 -3.96 5.59
C ARG A 59 -3.18 -5.41 5.69
N ASP A 60 -4.18 -5.79 4.89
CA ASP A 60 -4.84 -7.10 5.02
C ASP A 60 -3.93 -8.26 4.56
N TYR A 61 -3.14 -8.06 3.51
CA TYR A 61 -2.17 -9.05 3.02
C TYR A 61 -0.78 -8.94 3.67
N LYS A 62 -0.55 -7.94 4.53
CA LYS A 62 0.76 -7.62 5.14
C LYS A 62 1.84 -7.35 4.07
N ILE A 63 1.47 -6.59 3.04
CA ILE A 63 2.33 -6.16 1.94
C ILE A 63 2.50 -4.65 2.06
N ASP A 64 3.71 -4.12 1.82
CA ASP A 64 3.91 -2.67 1.79
C ASP A 64 3.01 -2.04 0.70
N PRO A 65 2.10 -1.10 1.05
CA PRO A 65 1.21 -0.47 0.08
C PRO A 65 1.94 0.19 -1.09
N ASP A 66 3.16 0.70 -0.87
CA ASP A 66 3.95 1.32 -1.95
C ASP A 66 4.50 0.29 -2.93
N LEU A 67 4.67 -0.97 -2.52
CA LEU A 67 5.01 -2.05 -3.44
C LEU A 67 3.82 -2.36 -4.36
N LEU A 68 2.59 -2.39 -3.82
CA LEU A 68 1.39 -2.56 -4.61
C LEU A 68 1.20 -1.40 -5.61
N ARG A 69 1.45 -0.16 -5.16
CA ARG A 69 1.46 1.02 -6.05
C ARG A 69 2.52 0.89 -7.14
N ALA A 70 3.73 0.47 -6.81
CA ALA A 70 4.80 0.26 -7.79
C ALA A 70 4.44 -0.79 -8.85
N ILE A 71 3.81 -1.89 -8.44
CA ILE A 71 3.30 -2.93 -9.33
C ILE A 71 2.20 -2.37 -10.22
N SER A 72 1.19 -1.69 -9.66
CA SER A 72 0.11 -1.11 -10.46
C SER A 72 0.61 -0.07 -11.47
N TRP A 73 1.61 0.74 -11.10
CA TRP A 73 2.26 1.65 -12.03
C TRP A 73 3.02 0.92 -13.14
N LYS A 74 3.71 -0.18 -12.83
CA LYS A 74 4.38 -1.02 -13.84
C LYS A 74 3.38 -1.66 -14.80
N GLU A 75 2.27 -2.16 -14.27
CA GLU A 75 1.30 -2.95 -15.01
C GLU A 75 0.38 -2.09 -15.90
N SER A 76 -0.16 -0.98 -15.38
CA SER A 76 -1.19 -0.21 -16.09
C SER A 76 -0.96 1.30 -16.11
N ARG A 77 0.08 1.80 -15.45
CA ARG A 77 0.25 3.25 -15.17
C ARG A 77 -0.97 3.84 -14.44
N TYR A 78 -1.54 3.07 -13.49
CA TYR A 78 -2.77 3.40 -12.76
C TYR A 78 -4.02 3.57 -13.62
N ARG A 79 -4.10 2.91 -14.79
CA ARG A 79 -5.29 2.94 -15.64
C ARG A 79 -6.26 1.83 -15.22
N VAL A 80 -7.40 2.23 -14.65
CA VAL A 80 -8.41 1.31 -14.11
C VAL A 80 -9.00 0.38 -15.18
N ASN A 81 -9.23 0.89 -16.38
CA ASN A 81 -9.83 0.15 -17.50
C ASN A 81 -8.78 -0.44 -18.46
N ALA A 82 -7.52 -0.58 -18.04
CA ALA A 82 -6.48 -1.12 -18.90
C ALA A 82 -6.71 -2.59 -19.25
N ILE A 83 -6.60 -2.91 -20.54
CA ILE A 83 -6.55 -4.28 -21.03
C ILE A 83 -5.17 -4.51 -21.64
N GLY A 84 -4.38 -5.41 -21.05
CA GLY A 84 -3.05 -5.76 -21.52
C GLY A 84 -3.07 -6.97 -22.42
N ILE A 85 -2.36 -6.89 -23.55
CA ILE A 85 -2.29 -7.96 -24.54
C ILE A 85 -1.23 -8.98 -24.10
N ASN A 86 -1.62 -10.24 -23.94
CA ASN A 86 -0.66 -11.32 -23.73
C ASN A 86 -0.23 -11.89 -25.09
N PRO A 87 1.09 -11.93 -25.41
CA PRO A 87 1.59 -12.36 -26.72
C PRO A 87 1.38 -13.86 -27.01
N VAL A 88 1.01 -14.67 -26.02
CA VAL A 88 0.74 -16.09 -26.21
C VAL A 88 -0.77 -16.34 -26.26
N THR A 89 -1.46 -16.11 -25.15
CA THR A 89 -2.92 -16.29 -25.01
C THR A 89 -3.42 -15.49 -23.81
N GLY A 90 -4.66 -15.00 -23.87
CA GLY A 90 -5.30 -14.28 -22.76
C GLY A 90 -5.01 -12.79 -22.71
N TYR A 91 -5.37 -12.14 -21.61
CA TYR A 91 -5.16 -10.72 -21.38
C TYR A 91 -5.10 -10.37 -19.89
N GLY A 92 -4.44 -9.26 -19.57
CA GLY A 92 -4.43 -8.67 -18.24
C GLY A 92 -5.56 -7.64 -18.07
N SER A 93 -6.16 -7.56 -16.89
CA SER A 93 -7.27 -6.64 -16.59
C SER A 93 -6.94 -5.63 -15.49
N GLY A 94 -7.19 -4.36 -15.79
CA GLY A 94 -7.20 -3.22 -14.86
C GLY A 94 -5.87 -2.85 -14.22
N LEU A 95 -5.96 -2.23 -13.04
CA LEU A 95 -4.83 -1.58 -12.35
C LEU A 95 -3.59 -2.47 -12.15
N MET A 96 -3.83 -3.72 -11.79
CA MET A 96 -2.84 -4.74 -11.44
C MET A 96 -2.67 -5.79 -12.55
N GLN A 97 -3.33 -5.60 -13.70
CA GLN A 97 -3.29 -6.51 -14.85
C GLN A 97 -3.51 -7.99 -14.48
N VAL A 98 -4.58 -8.26 -13.73
CA VAL A 98 -4.96 -9.63 -13.34
C VAL A 98 -5.21 -10.47 -14.60
N ASP A 99 -4.49 -11.57 -14.74
CA ASP A 99 -4.51 -12.40 -15.96
C ASP A 99 -5.81 -13.21 -16.08
N SER A 100 -6.39 -13.22 -17.28
CA SER A 100 -7.60 -13.96 -17.65
C SER A 100 -7.59 -15.45 -17.33
N GLN A 101 -6.43 -16.09 -17.21
CA GLN A 101 -6.30 -17.49 -16.79
C GLN A 101 -6.90 -17.75 -15.39
N HIS A 102 -6.99 -16.71 -14.56
CA HIS A 102 -7.50 -16.77 -13.20
C HIS A 102 -9.03 -16.64 -13.11
N PHE A 103 -9.73 -16.29 -14.19
CA PHE A 103 -11.16 -15.94 -14.12
C PHE A 103 -12.04 -17.10 -13.68
N ASN A 104 -11.71 -18.34 -14.07
CA ASN A 104 -12.46 -19.51 -13.63
C ASN A 104 -12.34 -19.75 -12.11
N GLU A 105 -11.19 -19.40 -11.52
CA GLU A 105 -11.00 -19.44 -10.07
C GLU A 105 -11.75 -18.28 -9.41
N LEU A 106 -11.57 -17.06 -9.92
CA LEU A 106 -12.15 -15.83 -9.38
C LEU A 106 -13.69 -15.83 -9.40
N ALA A 107 -14.30 -16.48 -10.40
CA ALA A 107 -15.74 -16.66 -10.47
C ALA A 107 -16.31 -17.41 -9.25
N ARG A 108 -15.52 -18.29 -8.60
CA ARG A 108 -15.92 -19.00 -7.38
C ARG A 108 -16.05 -18.06 -6.16
N TYR A 109 -15.39 -16.90 -6.21
CA TYR A 109 -15.51 -15.84 -5.22
C TYR A 109 -16.52 -14.76 -5.64
N GLY A 110 -17.26 -14.97 -6.74
CA GLY A 110 -18.20 -13.98 -7.28
C GLY A 110 -17.54 -12.82 -8.03
N ILE A 111 -16.24 -12.91 -8.33
CA ILE A 111 -15.51 -11.88 -9.06
C ILE A 111 -15.61 -12.16 -10.57
N LYS A 112 -16.28 -11.26 -11.29
CA LYS A 112 -16.41 -11.33 -12.74
C LYS A 112 -15.34 -10.49 -13.43
N PRO A 113 -14.96 -10.80 -14.69
CA PRO A 113 -13.93 -10.03 -15.42
C PRO A 113 -14.20 -8.53 -15.47
N GLU A 114 -15.47 -8.12 -15.59
CA GLU A 114 -15.85 -6.71 -15.69
C GLU A 114 -15.48 -5.94 -14.42
N HIS A 115 -15.68 -6.55 -13.25
CA HIS A 115 -15.33 -5.94 -11.95
C HIS A 115 -13.86 -5.55 -11.91
N LEU A 116 -12.97 -6.33 -12.52
CA LEU A 116 -11.53 -6.04 -12.54
C LEU A 116 -11.17 -4.79 -13.37
N THR A 117 -12.09 -4.27 -14.17
CA THR A 117 -11.88 -3.07 -15.01
C THR A 117 -12.75 -1.88 -14.63
N THR A 118 -13.73 -2.10 -13.74
CA THR A 118 -14.67 -1.06 -13.28
C THR A 118 -14.56 -0.78 -11.77
N ASP A 119 -14.05 -1.74 -10.98
CA ASP A 119 -13.83 -1.60 -9.54
C ASP A 119 -12.32 -1.62 -9.25
N PRO A 120 -11.71 -0.42 -9.02
CA PRO A 120 -10.30 -0.30 -8.66
C PRO A 120 -9.90 -1.12 -7.44
N CYS A 121 -10.75 -1.17 -6.42
CA CYS A 121 -10.43 -1.79 -5.14
C CYS A 121 -10.47 -3.31 -5.26
N MET A 122 -11.48 -3.85 -5.95
CA MET A 122 -11.52 -5.27 -6.31
C MET A 122 -10.28 -5.69 -7.08
N ASN A 123 -9.86 -4.88 -8.06
CA ASN A 123 -8.66 -5.17 -8.85
C ASN A 123 -7.38 -5.16 -8.00
N ILE A 124 -7.20 -4.15 -7.14
CA ILE A 124 -6.05 -4.03 -6.24
C ILE A 124 -5.98 -5.22 -5.27
N TYR A 125 -7.10 -5.57 -4.63
CA TYR A 125 -7.17 -6.72 -3.72
C TYR A 125 -6.88 -8.04 -4.45
N THR A 126 -7.39 -8.21 -5.66
CA THR A 126 -7.14 -9.41 -6.47
C THR A 126 -5.66 -9.51 -6.87
N GLY A 127 -5.02 -8.39 -7.25
CA GLY A 127 -3.59 -8.36 -7.50
C GLY A 127 -2.77 -8.66 -6.24
N ALA A 128 -3.14 -8.07 -5.09
CA ALA A 128 -2.50 -8.35 -3.81
C ALA A 128 -2.64 -9.81 -3.39
N TYR A 129 -3.78 -10.45 -3.65
CA TYR A 129 -4.01 -11.88 -3.43
C TYR A 129 -3.01 -12.75 -4.19
N TYR A 130 -2.83 -12.52 -5.50
CA TYR A 130 -1.88 -13.31 -6.30
C TYR A 130 -0.42 -13.02 -5.93
N LEU A 131 -0.09 -11.79 -5.54
CA LEU A 131 1.23 -11.50 -4.98
C LEU A 131 1.46 -12.22 -3.64
N ALA A 132 0.45 -12.28 -2.77
CA ALA A 132 0.52 -13.02 -1.52
C ALA A 132 0.70 -14.53 -1.74
N ILE A 133 0.12 -15.11 -2.80
CA ILE A 133 0.40 -16.50 -3.21
C ILE A 133 1.88 -16.67 -3.56
N ALA A 134 2.46 -15.73 -4.31
CA ALA A 134 3.88 -15.79 -4.64
C ALA A 134 4.77 -15.70 -3.39
N PHE A 135 4.47 -14.78 -2.48
CA PHE A 135 5.19 -14.65 -1.20
C PHE A 135 5.01 -15.87 -0.30
N LYS A 136 3.82 -16.48 -0.26
CA LYS A 136 3.60 -17.73 0.48
C LYS A 136 4.46 -18.86 -0.07
N LYS A 137 4.68 -18.90 -1.39
CA LYS A 137 5.42 -19.97 -2.05
C LYS A 137 6.93 -19.81 -1.96
N TRP A 138 7.46 -18.60 -2.17
CA TRP A 138 8.91 -18.34 -2.31
C TRP A 138 9.47 -17.33 -1.29
N GLY A 139 8.69 -17.00 -0.26
CA GLY A 139 9.05 -15.96 0.71
C GLY A 139 8.91 -14.55 0.14
N VAL A 140 8.97 -13.56 1.03
CA VAL A 140 8.99 -12.14 0.63
C VAL A 140 10.34 -11.82 0.01
N SER A 141 10.39 -11.83 -1.32
CA SER A 141 11.62 -11.65 -2.10
C SER A 141 11.33 -10.98 -3.45
N TRP A 142 12.36 -10.39 -4.07
CA TRP A 142 12.26 -9.86 -5.43
C TRP A 142 11.98 -10.94 -6.46
N GLU A 143 12.45 -12.16 -6.25
CA GLU A 143 12.10 -13.29 -7.12
C GLU A 143 10.59 -13.58 -7.08
N ALA A 144 9.97 -13.54 -5.89
CA ALA A 144 8.53 -13.71 -5.74
C ALA A 144 7.74 -12.55 -6.36
N VAL A 145 8.24 -11.30 -6.29
CA VAL A 145 7.66 -10.16 -7.04
C VAL A 145 7.75 -10.43 -8.55
N GLY A 146 8.87 -10.94 -9.05
CA GLY A 146 9.03 -11.38 -10.43
C GLY A 146 8.03 -12.46 -10.84
N ALA A 147 7.77 -13.42 -9.94
CA ALA A 147 6.87 -14.54 -10.16
C ALA A 147 5.41 -14.11 -10.37
N TYR A 148 5.01 -12.93 -9.86
CA TYR A 148 3.71 -12.33 -10.15
C TYR A 148 3.47 -12.22 -11.67
N ASN A 149 4.48 -11.78 -12.43
CA ASN A 149 4.37 -11.58 -13.88
C ASN A 149 4.75 -12.81 -14.72
N ALA A 150 5.78 -13.54 -14.32
CA ALA A 150 6.36 -14.61 -15.14
C ALA A 150 6.09 -16.03 -14.62
N GLY A 151 5.36 -16.16 -13.50
CA GLY A 151 4.96 -17.42 -12.91
C GLY A 151 6.12 -18.24 -12.32
N PHE A 152 5.77 -19.44 -11.86
CA PHE A 152 6.65 -20.29 -11.04
C PHE A 152 7.46 -21.33 -11.82
N ARG A 153 7.36 -21.35 -13.16
CA ARG A 153 8.11 -22.32 -13.97
C ARG A 153 9.61 -22.09 -13.80
N LYS A 154 10.33 -23.16 -13.47
CA LYS A 154 11.78 -23.17 -13.25
C LYS A 154 12.52 -23.43 -14.56
N THR A 155 12.52 -22.44 -15.43
CA THR A 155 13.27 -22.43 -16.69
C THR A 155 14.07 -21.12 -16.77
N GLU A 156 15.21 -21.15 -17.44
CA GLU A 156 16.10 -19.98 -17.53
C GLU A 156 15.38 -18.76 -18.13
N ARG A 157 14.64 -18.96 -19.22
CA ARG A 157 13.81 -17.91 -19.84
C ARG A 157 12.83 -17.27 -18.86
N GLN A 158 12.22 -18.05 -17.97
CA GLN A 158 11.25 -17.52 -17.00
C GLN A 158 11.96 -16.81 -15.86
N ASN A 159 13.13 -17.31 -15.45
CA ASN A 159 13.97 -16.64 -14.48
C ASN A 159 14.37 -15.24 -14.95
N GLN A 160 14.85 -15.12 -16.19
CA GLN A 160 15.19 -13.83 -16.80
C GLN A 160 13.99 -12.87 -16.84
N ARG A 161 12.79 -13.37 -17.17
CA ARG A 161 11.56 -12.56 -17.14
C ARG A 161 11.21 -12.08 -15.73
N ARG A 162 11.32 -12.96 -14.71
CA ARG A 162 11.09 -12.59 -13.31
C ARG A 162 12.06 -11.50 -12.87
N LEU A 163 13.35 -11.65 -13.18
CA LEU A 163 14.39 -10.68 -12.83
C LEU A 163 14.16 -9.33 -13.50
N ALA A 164 13.86 -9.32 -14.80
CA ALA A 164 13.58 -8.09 -15.53
C ALA A 164 12.37 -7.34 -14.93
N TYR A 165 11.28 -8.06 -14.68
CA TYR A 165 10.08 -7.49 -14.06
C TYR A 165 10.35 -6.96 -12.65
N ALA A 166 11.00 -7.74 -11.79
CA ALA A 166 11.32 -7.36 -10.43
C ALA A 166 12.23 -6.12 -10.37
N SER A 167 13.20 -6.02 -11.28
CA SER A 167 14.10 -4.86 -11.40
C SER A 167 13.32 -3.57 -11.72
N ASP A 168 12.37 -3.65 -12.65
CA ASP A 168 11.50 -2.51 -12.98
C ASP A 168 10.64 -2.07 -11.79
N VAL A 169 10.00 -3.02 -11.11
CA VAL A 169 9.18 -2.74 -9.92
C VAL A 169 10.04 -2.15 -8.80
N TYR A 170 11.24 -2.67 -8.57
CA TYR A 170 12.16 -2.15 -7.57
C TYR A 170 12.53 -0.69 -7.82
N ARG A 171 12.86 -0.34 -9.06
CA ARG A 171 13.16 1.05 -9.45
C ARG A 171 11.98 1.99 -9.19
N ILE A 172 10.76 1.57 -9.51
CA ILE A 172 9.55 2.37 -9.24
C ILE A 172 9.33 2.50 -7.72
N TYR A 173 9.39 1.39 -6.98
CA TYR A 173 9.18 1.33 -5.54
C TYR A 173 10.16 2.22 -4.77
N THR A 174 11.46 2.12 -5.07
CA THR A 174 12.50 2.97 -4.47
C THR A 174 12.30 4.44 -4.79
N GLY A 175 11.83 4.78 -5.98
CA GLY A 175 11.43 6.14 -6.35
C GLY A 175 10.28 6.66 -5.47
N ILE A 176 9.24 5.84 -5.28
CA ILE A 176 8.11 6.17 -4.37
C ILE A 176 8.62 6.41 -2.95
N LYS A 177 9.44 5.49 -2.40
CA LYS A 177 9.99 5.64 -1.04
C LYS A 177 10.85 6.89 -0.89
N SER A 178 11.71 7.17 -1.88
CA SER A 178 12.57 8.35 -1.89
C SER A 178 11.75 9.65 -1.92
N SER A 179 10.68 9.70 -2.70
CA SER A 179 9.77 10.87 -2.75
C SER A 179 9.09 11.15 -1.39
N LYS A 180 8.93 10.13 -0.55
CA LYS A 180 8.40 10.23 0.82
C LYS A 180 9.48 10.48 1.88
N GLY A 181 10.74 10.67 1.48
CA GLY A 181 11.88 10.81 2.40
C GLY A 181 12.25 9.53 3.15
N ILE A 182 11.73 8.37 2.74
CA ILE A 182 12.03 7.07 3.35
C ILE A 182 13.30 6.50 2.71
N ARG A 183 14.36 6.37 3.52
CA ARG A 183 15.60 5.69 3.09
C ARG A 183 15.43 4.20 3.29
N LEU A 184 15.40 3.44 2.19
CA LEU A 184 15.48 1.99 2.27
C LEU A 184 16.89 1.59 2.74
N PRO A 185 17.03 0.56 3.60
CA PRO A 185 18.34 0.02 3.94
C PRO A 185 19.05 -0.38 2.66
N ALA A 186 20.34 -0.02 2.54
CA ALA A 186 21.15 -0.47 1.42
C ALA A 186 21.11 -2.00 1.40
N THR A 187 20.49 -2.57 0.37
CA THR A 187 20.54 -4.01 0.15
C THR A 187 22.01 -4.34 -0.07
N LYS A 188 22.64 -5.04 0.88
CA LYS A 188 24.04 -5.52 0.77
C LYS A 188 24.29 -6.38 -0.47
N LYS A 189 23.21 -6.78 -1.15
CA LYS A 189 23.22 -7.43 -2.45
C LYS A 189 22.48 -6.51 -3.42
N SER A 190 23.20 -5.95 -4.38
CA SER A 190 22.55 -5.36 -5.55
C SER A 190 21.72 -6.46 -6.24
N LEU A 191 20.57 -6.16 -6.86
CA LEU A 191 19.83 -7.17 -7.66
C LEU A 191 20.76 -7.97 -8.62
N PRO A 192 21.81 -7.36 -9.21
CA PRO A 192 22.88 -8.08 -9.90
C PRO A 192 23.65 -9.15 -9.10
N GLU A 193 23.91 -8.96 -7.80
CA GLU A 193 24.65 -9.91 -6.97
C GLU A 193 23.79 -11.09 -6.49
N ILE A 194 22.45 -11.00 -6.55
CA ILE A 194 21.59 -12.19 -6.43
C ILE A 194 21.93 -13.19 -7.56
N ASN A 195 22.37 -12.69 -8.72
CA ASN A 195 22.63 -13.48 -9.93
C ASN A 195 23.86 -14.40 -9.87
N SER A 196 24.83 -14.20 -8.96
CA SER A 196 26.05 -15.04 -8.90
C SER A 196 25.94 -16.28 -8.01
N VAL A 197 24.90 -16.35 -7.16
CA VAL A 197 24.76 -17.45 -6.17
C VAL A 197 23.83 -18.56 -6.67
N GLN A 198 23.06 -18.34 -7.73
CA GLN A 198 22.19 -19.37 -8.33
C GLN A 198 22.81 -20.08 -9.54
N ASN A 199 24.03 -19.70 -9.95
CA ASN A 199 24.81 -20.36 -11.01
C ASN A 199 25.91 -21.29 -10.46
N ASN A 200 25.89 -21.60 -9.15
CA ASN A 200 26.76 -22.59 -8.50
C ASN A 200 25.92 -23.67 -7.81
#